data_AF-A0A1G6M0U3-F1
#
_entry.id   AF-A0A1G6M0U3-F1
#
_cell.length_a   1.000
_cell.length_b   1.000
_cell.length_c   1.000
_cell.angle_alpha   90.00
_cell.angle_beta   90.00
_cell.angle_gamma   90.00
#
_symmetry.space_group_name_H-M   'P 1'
#
loop_
_entity.id
_entity.type
_entity.pdbx_description
1 polymer ?
#
loop_
_entity_poly.entity_id
_entity_poly.type
_entity_poly.pdbx_seq_one_letter_code
_entity_poly.pdbx_strand_id
1 'polypeptide(L)'
;MIETLPLRPSLDRDRPVVALGVALLATAVVLSAFYSRESGDLDLSNFAVGLLATGGLLLFAVGTYLRLQQGDRSSDLVAWPGAFGSVGVGLMVAVAMDTHDATPYVAGLLVVLLSAAGLALTRRGPFVVTGVLGLLVAYLQGIDDAVGTGDGEGVPGVQIALALALFALLVTAAGWRLPASRVLSGAVAGGVTVVGFAVLTGVLSFEHSLSVAFSGMSSEDGVIYGSSFDGPVADSESYTADAWTILLLALALVLGWCLCAAVTGHVAYRLLVVAMTVTIIPLAMQLLTVTHPSWWGLALGVAGGGVLVLAGLRALRPAPRPEPGPKP
;
A
#
# COMPACT_ATOMS: atom_id res chain seq x y z
N MET A 1 -15.20 -5.86 -31.12
CA MET A 1 -14.54 -7.16 -30.83
C MET A 1 -13.08 -6.96 -31.23
N ILE A 2 -12.18 -6.73 -30.27
CA ILE A 2 -10.75 -6.53 -30.57
C ILE A 2 -10.14 -7.92 -30.43
N GLU A 3 -9.82 -8.56 -31.56
CA GLU A 3 -8.95 -9.73 -31.57
C GLU A 3 -7.61 -9.31 -30.96
N THR A 4 -7.37 -9.74 -29.73
CA THR A 4 -6.03 -9.71 -29.15
C THR A 4 -5.20 -10.71 -29.92
N LEU A 5 -4.51 -10.24 -30.96
CA LEU A 5 -3.44 -11.00 -31.60
C LEU A 5 -2.54 -11.56 -30.50
N PRO A 6 -2.29 -12.88 -30.48
CA PRO A 6 -1.44 -13.47 -29.46
C PRO A 6 -0.06 -12.81 -29.53
N LEU A 7 0.40 -12.28 -28.38
CA LEU A 7 1.76 -11.79 -28.21
C LEU A 7 2.74 -12.85 -28.73
N ARG A 8 3.79 -12.42 -29.45
CA ARG A 8 4.80 -13.36 -29.96
C ARG A 8 5.29 -14.26 -28.82
N PRO A 9 5.27 -15.60 -28.97
CA PRO A 9 5.67 -16.54 -27.92
C PRO A 9 7.05 -16.26 -27.31
N SER A 10 7.94 -15.60 -28.07
CA SER A 10 9.26 -15.19 -27.61
C SER A 10 9.23 -14.11 -26.52
N LEU A 11 8.29 -13.16 -26.56
CA LEU A 11 8.21 -12.06 -25.58
C LEU A 11 7.72 -12.54 -24.21
N ASP A 12 6.96 -13.63 -24.16
CA ASP A 12 6.47 -14.21 -22.90
C ASP A 12 7.56 -14.92 -22.12
N ARG A 13 8.56 -15.48 -22.82
CA ARG A 13 9.70 -16.17 -22.20
C ARG A 13 10.62 -15.21 -21.45
N ASP A 14 10.70 -13.95 -21.86
CA ASP A 14 11.63 -12.96 -21.32
C ASP A 14 11.05 -12.14 -20.15
N ARG A 15 9.74 -12.23 -19.91
CA ARG A 15 9.04 -11.54 -18.81
C ARG A 15 9.68 -11.74 -17.42
N PRO A 16 10.06 -12.96 -16.97
CA PRO A 16 10.70 -13.14 -15.67
C PRO A 16 12.08 -12.49 -15.59
N VAL A 17 12.84 -12.49 -16.70
CA VAL A 17 14.17 -11.85 -16.77
C VAL A 17 14.03 -10.34 -16.69
N VAL A 18 13.03 -9.76 -17.37
CA VAL A 18 12.75 -8.33 -17.27
C VAL A 18 12.26 -7.95 -15.88
N ALA A 19 11.37 -8.75 -15.26
CA ALA A 19 10.95 -8.52 -13.89
C ALA A 19 12.14 -8.51 -12.91
N LEU A 20 13.05 -9.46 -13.05
CA LEU A 20 14.29 -9.52 -12.26
C LEU A 20 15.18 -8.29 -12.51
N GLY A 21 15.40 -7.92 -13.78
CA GLY A 21 16.20 -6.75 -14.13
C GLY A 21 15.61 -5.45 -13.58
N VAL A 22 14.29 -5.28 -13.68
CA VAL A 22 13.57 -4.15 -13.10
C VAL A 22 13.71 -4.13 -11.58
N ALA A 23 13.54 -5.27 -10.92
CA ALA A 23 13.68 -5.38 -9.46
C ALA A 23 15.10 -5.01 -9.01
N LEU A 24 16.14 -5.53 -9.68
CA LEU A 24 17.54 -5.25 -9.33
C LEU A 24 17.88 -3.76 -9.54
N LEU A 25 17.45 -3.16 -10.65
CA LEU A 25 17.68 -1.73 -10.91
C LEU A 25 16.89 -0.85 -9.95
N ALA A 26 15.62 -1.17 -9.68
CA ALA A 26 14.81 -0.44 -8.70
C ALA A 26 15.43 -0.51 -7.29
N THR A 27 15.94 -1.68 -6.88
CA THR A 27 16.68 -1.82 -5.62
C THR A 27 17.93 -0.95 -5.60
N ALA A 28 18.70 -0.90 -6.69
CA ALA A 28 19.87 -0.02 -6.78
C ALA A 28 19.49 1.47 -6.63
N VAL A 29 18.38 1.90 -7.21
CA VAL A 29 17.84 3.27 -7.05
C VAL A 29 17.48 3.54 -5.58
N VAL A 30 16.78 2.61 -4.92
CA VAL A 30 16.38 2.75 -3.52
C VAL A 30 17.60 2.81 -2.60
N LEU A 31 18.56 1.89 -2.76
CA LEU A 31 19.79 1.90 -1.98
C LEU A 31 20.57 3.19 -2.21
N SER A 32 20.74 3.62 -3.45
CA SER A 32 21.36 4.90 -3.79
C SER A 32 20.64 6.06 -3.07
N ALA A 33 19.32 6.11 -3.08
CA ALA A 33 18.56 7.17 -2.42
C ALA A 33 18.80 7.21 -0.90
N PHE A 34 18.85 6.04 -0.23
CA PHE A 34 19.13 5.96 1.21
C PHE A 34 20.56 6.39 1.56
N TYR A 35 21.54 5.98 0.76
CA TYR A 35 22.96 6.17 1.10
C TYR A 35 23.56 7.48 0.56
N SER A 36 22.95 8.12 -0.42
CA SER A 36 23.50 9.35 -1.04
C SER A 36 23.57 10.55 -0.08
N ARG A 37 22.88 10.51 1.05
CA ARG A 37 22.83 11.61 2.05
C ARG A 37 23.12 11.15 3.48
N GLU A 38 23.62 9.93 3.67
CA GLU A 38 23.85 9.36 5.01
C GLU A 38 24.84 10.20 5.84
N SER A 39 25.87 10.77 5.19
CA SER A 39 26.87 11.63 5.83
C SER A 39 26.47 13.12 5.90
N GLY A 40 25.22 13.48 5.58
CA GLY A 40 24.74 14.87 5.49
C GLY A 40 25.02 15.55 4.15
N ASP A 41 26.24 15.42 3.62
CA ASP A 41 26.59 15.87 2.27
C ASP A 41 26.13 14.86 1.19
N LEU A 42 25.94 15.36 -0.04
CA LEU A 42 25.59 14.52 -1.19
C LEU A 42 26.80 13.71 -1.67
N ASP A 43 26.77 12.39 -1.47
CA ASP A 43 27.71 11.47 -2.10
C ASP A 43 27.37 11.30 -3.59
N LEU A 44 28.10 12.05 -4.42
CA LEU A 44 27.95 12.03 -5.87
C LEU A 44 28.16 10.65 -6.48
N SER A 45 28.96 9.78 -5.87
CA SER A 45 29.23 8.43 -6.39
C SER A 45 27.99 7.56 -6.25
N ASN A 46 27.40 7.53 -5.05
CA ASN A 46 26.17 6.82 -4.79
C ASN A 46 25.00 7.43 -5.57
N PHE A 47 24.91 8.76 -5.63
CA PHE A 47 23.87 9.45 -6.38
C PHE A 47 23.94 9.14 -7.89
N ALA A 48 25.14 9.10 -8.47
CA ALA A 48 25.34 8.75 -9.87
C ALA A 48 24.87 7.32 -10.19
N VAL A 49 25.07 6.35 -9.28
CA VAL A 49 24.56 4.99 -9.44
C VAL A 49 23.03 4.97 -9.54
N GLY A 50 22.34 5.73 -8.69
CA GLY A 50 20.88 5.86 -8.72
C GLY A 50 20.38 6.53 -10.01
N LEU A 51 21.08 7.57 -10.49
CA LEU A 51 20.78 8.21 -11.77
C LEU A 51 20.98 7.26 -12.95
N LEU A 52 22.06 6.47 -12.97
CA LEU A 52 22.32 5.51 -14.03
C LEU A 52 21.30 4.37 -14.03
N ALA A 53 20.90 3.87 -12.86
CA ALA A 53 19.87 2.83 -12.75
C ALA A 53 18.49 3.36 -13.19
N THR A 54 18.12 4.56 -12.75
CA THR A 54 16.88 5.24 -13.18
C THR A 54 16.89 5.50 -14.68
N GLY A 55 18.00 6.03 -15.21
CA GLY A 55 18.20 6.26 -16.63
C GLY A 55 18.13 4.95 -17.43
N GLY A 56 18.72 3.86 -16.93
CA GLY A 56 18.66 2.54 -17.54
C GLY A 56 17.23 2.02 -17.67
N LEU A 57 16.41 2.14 -16.62
CA LEU A 57 15.00 1.76 -16.64
C LEU A 57 14.19 2.57 -17.68
N LEU A 58 14.36 3.89 -17.70
CA LEU A 58 13.65 4.77 -18.63
C LEU A 58 14.10 4.60 -20.07
N LEU A 59 15.42 4.55 -20.32
CA LEU A 59 15.97 4.36 -21.66
C LEU A 59 15.58 2.99 -22.22
N PHE A 60 15.54 1.96 -21.39
CA PHE A 60 15.03 0.65 -21.78
C PHE A 60 13.55 0.73 -22.15
N ALA A 61 12.71 1.37 -21.32
CA ALA A 61 11.27 1.53 -21.59
C ALA A 61 11.00 2.31 -22.89
N VAL A 62 11.68 3.45 -23.07
CA VAL A 62 11.54 4.29 -24.26
C VAL A 62 12.08 3.57 -25.49
N GLY A 63 13.27 2.97 -25.39
CA GLY A 63 13.90 2.24 -26.49
C GLY A 63 13.07 1.06 -26.97
N THR A 64 12.47 0.29 -26.04
CA THR A 64 11.54 -0.79 -26.38
C THR A 64 10.24 -0.27 -26.96
N TYR A 65 9.65 0.79 -26.39
CA TYR A 65 8.44 1.42 -26.92
C TYR A 65 8.61 1.91 -28.37
N LEU A 66 9.74 2.53 -28.70
CA LEU A 66 10.02 3.03 -30.05
C LEU A 66 10.24 1.91 -31.07
N ARG A 67 10.80 0.76 -30.64
CA ARG A 67 11.11 -0.38 -31.52
C ARG A 67 9.95 -1.35 -31.73
N LEU A 68 9.00 -1.42 -30.79
CA LEU A 68 7.84 -2.31 -30.89
C LEU A 68 6.75 -1.74 -31.81
N GLN A 69 6.05 -2.64 -32.52
CA GLN A 69 4.86 -2.28 -33.30
C GLN A 69 3.70 -1.86 -32.37
N GLN A 70 2.75 -1.08 -32.87
CA GLN A 70 1.67 -0.49 -32.05
C GLN A 70 0.88 -1.51 -31.21
N GLY A 71 0.71 -2.75 -31.67
CA GLY A 71 0.07 -3.82 -30.88
C GLY A 71 0.92 -4.29 -29.68
N ASP A 72 2.23 -4.35 -29.83
CA ASP A 72 3.19 -4.87 -28.84
C ASP A 72 3.69 -3.79 -27.86
N ARG A 73 3.47 -2.50 -28.16
CA ARG A 73 3.82 -1.37 -27.27
C ARG A 73 3.09 -1.39 -25.94
N SER A 74 2.00 -2.14 -25.86
CA SER A 74 1.31 -2.40 -24.61
C SER A 74 1.97 -3.52 -23.79
N SER A 75 3.10 -4.09 -24.19
CA SER A 75 3.72 -5.20 -23.45
C SER A 75 4.23 -4.81 -22.06
N ASP A 76 4.28 -5.79 -21.16
CA ASP A 76 4.84 -5.66 -19.81
C ASP A 76 6.33 -5.26 -19.83
N LEU A 77 7.01 -5.50 -20.95
CA LEU A 77 8.40 -5.13 -21.19
C LEU A 77 8.62 -3.61 -21.23
N VAL A 78 7.60 -2.84 -21.61
CA VAL A 78 7.65 -1.37 -21.60
C VAL A 78 7.12 -0.83 -20.28
N ALA A 79 6.01 -1.40 -19.79
CA ALA A 79 5.27 -0.84 -18.67
C ALA A 79 6.00 -0.95 -17.33
N TRP A 80 6.65 -2.08 -17.03
CA TRP A 80 7.35 -2.24 -15.75
C TRP A 80 8.61 -1.37 -15.64
N PRO A 81 9.55 -1.39 -16.62
CA PRO A 81 10.71 -0.52 -16.55
C PRO A 81 10.31 0.96 -16.56
N GLY A 82 9.30 1.36 -17.34
CA GLY A 82 8.83 2.74 -17.38
C GLY A 82 8.21 3.19 -16.05
N ALA A 83 7.39 2.35 -15.42
CA ALA A 83 6.74 2.66 -14.15
C ALA A 83 7.75 2.77 -13.00
N PHE A 84 8.70 1.83 -12.87
CA PHE A 84 9.75 1.95 -11.85
C PHE A 84 10.76 3.05 -12.16
N GLY A 85 11.01 3.31 -13.45
CA GLY A 85 11.77 4.47 -13.89
C GLY A 85 11.14 5.78 -13.42
N SER A 86 9.81 5.94 -13.49
CA SER A 86 9.15 7.16 -13.00
C SER A 86 9.33 7.35 -11.49
N VAL A 87 9.20 6.29 -10.69
CA VAL A 87 9.50 6.30 -9.25
C VAL A 87 10.95 6.69 -9.01
N GLY A 88 11.89 6.14 -9.77
CA GLY A 88 13.30 6.47 -9.64
C GLY A 88 13.61 7.94 -9.91
N VAL A 89 12.94 8.58 -10.89
CA VAL A 89 13.10 10.03 -11.09
C VAL A 89 12.62 10.80 -9.87
N GLY A 90 11.47 10.42 -9.31
CA GLY A 90 10.96 11.03 -8.07
C GLY A 90 11.97 10.94 -6.93
N LEU A 91 12.55 9.76 -6.69
CA LEU A 91 13.55 9.54 -5.64
C LEU A 91 14.85 10.33 -5.89
N MET A 92 15.37 10.32 -7.11
CA MET A 92 16.62 11.03 -7.42
C MET A 92 16.44 12.55 -7.36
N VAL A 93 15.27 13.06 -7.78
CA VAL A 93 14.93 14.48 -7.60
C VAL A 93 14.81 14.81 -6.11
N ALA A 94 14.19 13.94 -5.31
CA ALA A 94 14.08 14.14 -3.87
C ALA A 94 15.44 14.26 -3.19
N VAL A 95 16.38 13.37 -3.55
CA VAL A 95 17.76 13.37 -3.03
C VAL A 95 18.53 14.62 -3.49
N ALA A 96 18.30 15.09 -4.71
CA ALA A 96 18.96 16.26 -5.28
C ALA A 96 18.46 17.58 -4.66
N MET A 97 17.17 17.70 -4.38
CA MET A 97 16.54 18.94 -3.92
C MET A 97 16.88 19.33 -2.48
N ASP A 98 17.43 18.40 -1.69
CA ASP A 98 17.94 18.66 -0.34
C ASP A 98 16.90 19.24 0.65
N THR A 99 16.22 18.37 1.40
CA THR A 99 15.46 18.71 2.64
C THR A 99 14.57 19.96 2.63
N HIS A 100 14.14 20.45 1.46
CA HIS A 100 13.13 21.50 1.37
C HIS A 100 11.75 20.90 1.63
N ASP A 101 10.87 21.63 2.32
CA ASP A 101 9.49 21.21 2.61
C ASP A 101 8.70 20.85 1.33
N ALA A 102 9.06 21.47 0.19
CA ALA A 102 8.46 21.20 -1.11
C ALA A 102 8.90 19.87 -1.76
N THR A 103 9.99 19.25 -1.28
CA THR A 103 10.65 18.08 -1.89
C THR A 103 9.69 16.91 -2.12
N PRO A 104 8.94 16.42 -1.12
CA PRO A 104 8.02 15.29 -1.30
C PRO A 104 6.85 15.62 -2.25
N TYR A 105 6.39 16.87 -2.30
CA TYR A 105 5.40 17.29 -3.30
C TYR A 105 5.95 17.20 -4.71
N VAL A 106 7.15 17.75 -4.95
CA VAL A 106 7.77 17.75 -6.29
C VAL A 106 8.07 16.32 -6.72
N ALA A 107 8.67 15.51 -5.84
CA ALA A 107 8.95 14.12 -6.12
C ALA A 107 7.68 13.32 -6.41
N GLY A 108 6.68 13.39 -5.52
CA GLY A 108 5.40 12.69 -5.67
C GLY A 108 4.64 13.11 -6.93
N LEU A 109 4.52 14.41 -7.18
CA LEU A 109 3.84 14.95 -8.36
C LEU A 109 4.55 14.55 -9.66
N LEU A 110 5.88 14.55 -9.67
CA LEU A 110 6.65 14.13 -10.84
C LEU A 110 6.41 12.65 -11.17
N VAL A 111 6.37 11.78 -10.15
CA VAL A 111 6.00 10.37 -10.33
C VAL A 111 4.59 10.26 -10.91
N VAL A 112 3.62 11.00 -10.36
CA VAL A 112 2.23 11.02 -10.84
C VAL A 112 2.16 11.45 -12.31
N LEU A 113 2.84 12.53 -12.69
CA LEU A 113 2.83 13.05 -14.06
C LEU A 113 3.46 12.08 -15.06
N LEU A 114 4.62 11.52 -14.73
CA LEU A 114 5.28 10.53 -15.57
C LEU A 114 4.46 9.25 -15.68
N SER A 115 3.85 8.80 -14.59
CA SER A 115 2.98 7.63 -14.59
C SER A 115 1.68 7.88 -15.35
N ALA A 116 1.10 9.08 -15.28
CA ALA A 116 -0.06 9.45 -16.09
C ALA A 116 0.28 9.45 -17.59
N ALA A 117 1.45 9.97 -17.97
CA ALA A 117 1.94 9.92 -19.35
C ALA A 117 2.16 8.47 -19.81
N GLY A 118 2.83 7.64 -19.00
CA GLY A 118 3.03 6.22 -19.28
C GLY A 118 1.71 5.44 -19.41
N LEU A 119 0.74 5.74 -18.55
CA LEU A 119 -0.61 5.16 -18.61
C LEU A 119 -1.36 5.61 -19.88
N ALA A 120 -1.25 6.87 -20.27
CA ALA A 120 -1.86 7.38 -21.50
C ALA A 120 -1.30 6.70 -22.76
N LEU A 121 0.01 6.43 -22.77
CA LEU A 121 0.71 5.79 -23.88
C LEU A 121 0.49 4.28 -23.96
N THR A 122 0.50 3.58 -22.82
CA THR A 122 0.50 2.10 -22.78
C THR A 122 -0.82 1.49 -22.34
N ARG A 123 -1.64 2.23 -21.58
CA ARG A 123 -2.87 1.78 -20.92
C ARG A 123 -2.67 0.56 -20.02
N ARG A 124 -1.52 0.48 -19.34
CA ARG A 124 -1.13 -0.65 -18.50
C ARG A 124 -1.12 -0.34 -17.00
N GLY A 125 -1.39 -1.40 -16.23
CA GLY A 125 -1.54 -1.35 -14.79
C GLY A 125 -0.33 -0.89 -13.98
N PRO A 126 0.93 -1.21 -14.33
CA PRO A 126 2.10 -0.78 -13.55
C PRO A 126 2.18 0.73 -13.30
N PHE A 127 1.77 1.54 -14.28
CA PHE A 127 1.73 3.00 -14.11
C PHE A 127 0.63 3.47 -13.16
N VAL A 128 -0.47 2.72 -13.02
CA VAL A 128 -1.47 2.99 -11.98
C VAL A 128 -0.86 2.76 -10.61
N VAL A 129 -0.08 1.68 -10.44
CA VAL A 129 0.58 1.34 -9.17
C VAL A 129 1.50 2.48 -8.75
N THR A 130 2.42 2.89 -9.62
CA THR A 130 3.40 3.91 -9.29
C THR A 130 2.79 5.31 -9.21
N GLY A 131 1.74 5.60 -9.97
CA GLY A 131 0.96 6.83 -9.82
C GLY A 131 0.27 6.92 -8.46
N VAL A 132 -0.31 5.82 -7.95
CA VAL A 132 -0.87 5.77 -6.59
C VAL A 132 0.21 5.96 -5.53
N LEU A 133 1.39 5.37 -5.71
CA LEU A 133 2.52 5.59 -4.80
C LEU A 133 3.02 7.04 -4.80
N GLY A 134 3.15 7.67 -5.97
CA GLY A 134 3.52 9.09 -6.05
C GLY A 134 2.48 10.00 -5.39
N LEU A 135 1.20 9.69 -5.56
CA LEU A 135 0.11 10.40 -4.91
C LEU A 135 0.14 10.22 -3.39
N LEU A 136 0.47 9.02 -2.89
CA LEU A 136 0.63 8.76 -1.46
C LEU A 136 1.70 9.66 -0.85
N VAL A 137 2.86 9.79 -1.50
CA VAL A 137 3.96 10.64 -0.99
C VAL A 137 3.51 12.10 -0.87
N ALA A 138 2.91 12.66 -1.92
CA ALA A 138 2.41 14.04 -1.88
C ALA A 138 1.26 14.22 -0.88
N TYR A 139 0.40 13.20 -0.71
CA TYR A 139 -0.69 13.22 0.25
C TYR A 139 -0.20 13.21 1.69
N LEU A 140 0.80 12.39 2.02
CA LEU A 140 1.38 12.32 3.36
C LEU A 140 2.04 13.65 3.75
N GLN A 141 2.76 14.31 2.83
CA GLN A 141 3.25 15.67 3.10
C GLN A 141 2.10 16.66 3.34
N GLY A 142 1.03 16.58 2.53
CA GLY A 142 -0.15 17.43 2.70
C GLY A 142 -0.80 17.29 4.08
N ILE A 143 -0.77 16.10 4.66
CA ILE A 143 -1.24 15.86 6.03
C ILE A 143 -0.26 16.44 7.05
N ASP A 144 1.04 16.23 6.87
CA ASP A 144 2.09 16.74 7.75
C ASP A 144 2.02 18.27 7.87
N ASP A 145 1.91 18.97 6.74
CA ASP A 145 1.78 20.43 6.68
C ASP A 145 0.47 20.96 7.28
N ALA A 146 -0.63 20.22 7.11
CA ALA A 146 -1.96 20.67 7.54
C ALA A 146 -2.21 20.44 9.03
N VAL A 147 -1.64 19.37 9.59
CA VAL A 147 -1.87 18.94 10.98
C VAL A 147 -0.74 19.39 11.90
N GLY A 148 0.42 19.80 11.37
CA GLY A 148 1.51 20.34 12.17
C GLY A 148 2.19 19.27 13.02
N THR A 149 2.47 18.11 12.42
CA THR A 149 3.03 16.94 13.12
C THR A 149 4.53 17.07 13.46
N GLY A 150 5.13 18.24 13.22
CA GLY A 150 6.57 18.51 13.39
C GLY A 150 7.01 18.98 14.78
N ASP A 151 6.10 19.48 15.63
CA ASP A 151 6.47 20.08 16.93
C ASP A 151 6.11 19.15 18.11
N GLY A 152 6.99 18.20 18.41
CA GLY A 152 7.22 17.61 19.74
C GLY A 152 6.13 16.73 20.39
N GLU A 153 4.86 16.83 19.99
CA GLU A 153 3.79 15.93 20.42
C GLU A 153 3.60 14.88 19.33
N GLY A 154 4.07 13.65 19.58
CA GLY A 154 4.03 12.57 18.60
C GLY A 154 2.64 12.41 17.96
N VAL A 155 2.62 12.16 16.65
CA VAL A 155 1.38 11.98 15.88
C VAL A 155 0.55 10.85 16.53
N PRO A 156 -0.66 11.13 17.04
CA PRO A 156 -1.52 10.08 17.58
C PRO A 156 -1.74 9.04 16.48
N GLY A 157 -1.52 7.74 16.77
CA GLY A 157 -1.64 6.68 15.76
C GLY A 157 -2.99 6.70 15.03
N VAL A 158 -4.04 7.20 15.68
CA VAL A 158 -5.36 7.47 15.09
C VAL A 158 -5.31 8.40 13.87
N GLN A 159 -4.49 9.46 13.89
CA GLN A 159 -4.39 10.39 12.76
C GLN A 159 -3.78 9.72 11.53
N ILE A 160 -2.75 8.89 11.72
CA ILE A 160 -2.13 8.09 10.64
C ILE A 160 -3.15 7.10 10.07
N ALA A 161 -3.87 6.38 10.94
CA ALA A 161 -4.92 5.45 10.52
C ALA A 161 -6.03 6.15 9.72
N LEU A 162 -6.47 7.33 10.19
CA LEU A 162 -7.47 8.15 9.50
C LEU A 162 -6.95 8.63 8.15
N ALA A 163 -5.71 9.11 8.07
CA ALA A 163 -5.08 9.56 6.84
C ALA A 163 -5.01 8.42 5.81
N LEU A 164 -4.58 7.22 6.22
CA LEU A 164 -4.53 6.03 5.36
C LEU A 164 -5.92 5.56 4.91
N ALA A 165 -6.93 5.66 5.78
CA ALA A 165 -8.31 5.32 5.43
C ALA A 165 -8.90 6.31 4.41
N LEU A 166 -8.71 7.61 4.64
CA LEU A 166 -9.11 8.67 3.71
C LEU A 166 -8.40 8.52 2.37
N PHE A 167 -7.11 8.22 2.37
CA PHE A 167 -6.36 7.94 1.15
C PHE A 167 -6.97 6.79 0.34
N ALA A 168 -7.23 5.63 0.97
CA ALA A 168 -7.88 4.50 0.30
C ALA A 168 -9.24 4.87 -0.29
N LEU A 169 -10.07 5.60 0.47
CA LEU A 169 -11.40 6.02 0.04
C LEU A 169 -11.32 6.99 -1.14
N LEU A 170 -10.49 8.03 -1.05
CA LEU A 170 -10.31 9.05 -2.08
C LEU A 170 -9.77 8.44 -3.38
N VAL A 171 -8.73 7.60 -3.30
CA VAL A 171 -8.15 6.97 -4.49
C VAL A 171 -9.10 5.96 -5.10
N THR A 172 -9.81 5.18 -4.28
CA THR A 172 -10.83 4.25 -4.79
C THR A 172 -11.94 5.02 -5.50
N ALA A 173 -12.47 6.09 -4.88
CA ALA A 173 -13.52 6.93 -5.45
C ALA A 173 -13.08 7.66 -6.73
N ALA A 174 -11.85 8.16 -6.78
CA ALA A 174 -11.27 8.75 -7.99
C ALA A 174 -11.11 7.68 -9.08
N GLY A 175 -10.65 6.49 -8.71
CA GLY A 175 -10.54 5.33 -9.59
C GLY A 175 -11.86 4.91 -10.24
N TRP A 176 -12.98 5.07 -9.54
CA TRP A 176 -14.31 4.81 -10.10
C TRP A 176 -14.65 5.68 -11.31
N ARG A 177 -14.00 6.85 -11.47
CA ARG A 177 -14.14 7.69 -12.68
C ARG A 177 -13.35 7.17 -13.88
N LEU A 178 -12.48 6.17 -13.69
CA LEU A 178 -11.64 5.57 -14.71
C LEU A 178 -12.04 4.10 -14.94
N PRO A 179 -12.97 3.79 -15.87
CA PRO A 179 -13.51 2.44 -16.02
C PRO A 179 -12.45 1.36 -16.25
N ALA A 180 -11.36 1.71 -16.95
CA ALA A 180 -10.28 0.80 -17.28
C ALA A 180 -9.37 0.44 -16.09
N SER A 181 -9.29 1.29 -15.07
CA SER A 181 -8.37 1.12 -13.92
C SER A 181 -9.06 1.18 -12.56
N ARG A 182 -10.40 1.23 -12.52
CA ARG A 182 -11.22 1.34 -11.29
C ARG A 182 -10.85 0.31 -10.22
N VAL A 183 -10.67 -0.94 -10.63
CA VAL A 183 -10.37 -2.04 -9.71
C VAL A 183 -8.93 -1.95 -9.24
N LEU A 184 -8.00 -1.66 -10.16
CA LEU A 184 -6.57 -1.68 -9.87
C LEU A 184 -6.17 -0.52 -8.94
N SER A 185 -6.68 0.69 -9.20
CA SER A 185 -6.42 1.87 -8.35
C SER A 185 -6.91 1.64 -6.92
N GLY A 186 -8.15 1.17 -6.75
CA GLY A 186 -8.68 0.82 -5.43
C GLY A 186 -7.96 -0.36 -4.77
N ALA A 187 -7.55 -1.37 -5.54
CA ALA A 187 -6.78 -2.50 -5.03
C ALA A 187 -5.39 -2.10 -4.52
N VAL A 188 -4.67 -1.25 -5.27
CA VAL A 188 -3.33 -0.76 -4.89
C VAL A 188 -3.44 0.15 -3.67
N ALA A 189 -4.34 1.13 -3.70
CA ALA A 189 -4.54 2.04 -2.56
C ALA A 189 -4.93 1.26 -1.30
N GLY A 190 -5.87 0.31 -1.43
CA GLY A 190 -6.24 -0.56 -0.33
C GLY A 190 -5.08 -1.44 0.16
N GLY A 191 -4.25 -1.97 -0.74
CA GLY A 191 -3.07 -2.77 -0.37
C GLY A 191 -2.05 -1.97 0.43
N VAL A 192 -1.75 -0.75 -0.01
CA VAL A 192 -0.91 0.20 0.73
C VAL A 192 -1.50 0.50 2.10
N THR A 193 -2.81 0.77 2.17
CA THR A 193 -3.50 1.03 3.44
C THR A 193 -3.45 -0.17 4.38
N VAL A 194 -3.63 -1.41 3.89
CA VAL A 194 -3.50 -2.62 4.74
C VAL A 194 -2.09 -2.72 5.33
N VAL A 195 -1.05 -2.51 4.51
CA VAL A 195 0.34 -2.54 5.00
C VAL A 195 0.57 -1.43 6.02
N GLY A 196 0.12 -0.22 5.74
CA GLY A 196 0.26 0.92 6.67
C GLY A 196 -0.44 0.67 8.01
N PHE A 197 -1.66 0.15 8.00
CA PHE A 197 -2.38 -0.25 9.22
C PHE A 197 -1.66 -1.37 9.97
N ALA A 198 -1.12 -2.37 9.27
CA ALA A 198 -0.39 -3.47 9.89
C ALA A 198 0.91 -3.00 10.57
N VAL A 199 1.67 -2.12 9.92
CA VAL A 199 2.89 -1.52 10.49
C VAL A 199 2.53 -0.67 11.71
N LEU A 200 1.57 0.25 11.57
CA LEU A 200 1.12 1.13 12.66
C LEU A 200 0.68 0.32 13.88
N THR A 201 -0.23 -0.64 13.69
CA THR A 201 -0.77 -1.42 14.81
C THR A 201 0.32 -2.33 15.39
N GLY A 202 1.24 -2.85 14.58
CA GLY A 202 2.38 -3.65 15.03
C GLY A 202 3.35 -2.85 15.93
N VAL A 203 3.64 -1.61 15.56
CA VAL A 203 4.47 -0.70 16.38
C VAL A 203 3.78 -0.42 17.72
N LEU A 204 2.50 -0.05 17.72
CA LEU A 204 1.74 0.21 18.95
C LEU A 204 1.67 -1.03 19.86
N SER A 205 1.46 -2.22 19.29
CA SER A 205 1.44 -3.47 20.06
C SER A 205 2.81 -3.79 20.68
N PHE A 206 3.90 -3.46 19.98
CA PHE A 206 5.25 -3.62 20.47
C PHE A 206 5.55 -2.64 21.61
N GLU A 207 5.23 -1.35 21.44
CA GLU A 207 5.38 -0.31 22.48
C GLU A 207 4.59 -0.67 23.75
N HIS A 208 3.34 -1.09 23.60
CA HIS A 208 2.52 -1.55 24.72
C HIS A 208 3.16 -2.75 25.44
N SER A 209 3.70 -3.72 24.69
CA SER A 209 4.35 -4.91 25.27
C SER A 209 5.61 -4.56 26.06
N LEU A 210 6.41 -3.61 25.57
CA LEU A 210 7.58 -3.11 26.31
C LEU A 210 7.14 -2.35 27.58
N SER A 211 6.13 -1.48 27.48
CA SER A 211 5.59 -0.76 28.64
C SER A 211 5.18 -1.70 29.75
N VAL A 212 4.44 -2.77 29.43
CA VAL A 212 3.99 -3.78 30.42
C VAL A 212 5.17 -4.58 30.98
N ALA A 213 6.17 -4.93 30.15
CA ALA A 213 7.34 -5.68 30.58
C ALA A 213 8.23 -4.86 31.55
N PHE A 214 8.34 -3.55 31.34
CA PHE A 214 9.15 -2.66 32.17
C PHE A 214 8.39 -2.04 33.35
N SER A 215 7.05 -1.95 33.31
CA SER A 215 6.25 -1.50 34.46
C SER A 215 6.32 -2.47 35.64
N GLY A 216 6.66 -3.74 35.41
CA GLY A 216 6.97 -4.71 36.47
C GLY A 216 8.37 -4.57 37.08
N MET A 217 9.25 -3.75 36.48
CA MET A 217 10.62 -3.48 36.96
C MET A 217 10.73 -2.14 37.70
N SER A 218 9.71 -1.27 37.66
CA SER A 218 9.65 -0.07 38.51
C SER A 218 9.25 -0.48 39.93
N SER A 219 10.23 -0.71 40.79
CA SER A 219 10.02 -1.02 42.21
C SER A 219 9.55 0.20 43.02
N GLU A 220 8.72 -0.07 44.03
CA GLU A 220 8.11 0.89 44.98
C GLU A 220 9.10 1.77 45.79
N ASP A 221 10.40 1.49 45.76
CA ASP A 221 11.43 2.33 46.38
C ASP A 221 12.15 3.16 45.31
N GLY A 222 11.76 4.43 45.18
CA GLY A 222 12.15 5.35 44.10
C GLY A 222 13.64 5.74 44.04
N VAL A 223 14.56 4.79 43.84
CA VAL A 223 16.00 5.04 43.73
C VAL A 223 16.66 4.16 42.65
N ILE A 224 16.97 4.79 41.51
CA ILE A 224 18.06 4.52 40.52
C ILE A 224 17.79 3.36 39.53
N TYR A 225 17.67 3.58 38.21
CA TYR A 225 18.69 4.12 37.30
C TYR A 225 18.12 5.10 36.26
N GLY A 226 18.89 6.15 35.96
CA GLY A 226 18.63 7.11 34.91
C GLY A 226 18.73 6.53 33.50
N SER A 227 17.69 5.81 33.08
CA SER A 227 17.28 5.80 31.69
C SER A 227 16.17 6.83 31.55
N SER A 228 16.51 7.98 31.01
CA SER A 228 15.59 8.94 30.41
C SER A 228 14.87 8.29 29.22
N PHE A 229 14.02 7.30 29.52
CA PHE A 229 12.89 6.97 28.69
C PHE A 229 11.77 7.90 29.14
N ASP A 230 11.94 9.18 28.83
CA ASP A 230 10.94 10.23 28.98
C ASP A 230 9.94 10.13 27.80
N GLY A 231 9.53 8.90 27.52
CA GLY A 231 8.37 8.64 26.68
C GLY A 231 7.15 8.88 27.56
N PRO A 232 6.09 9.52 27.05
CA PRO A 232 4.87 9.68 27.82
C PRO A 232 4.46 8.29 28.30
N VAL A 233 4.33 8.13 29.63
CA VAL A 233 3.61 6.99 30.20
C VAL A 233 2.17 7.22 29.77
N ALA A 234 1.85 6.84 28.54
CA ALA A 234 0.53 6.96 27.99
C ALA A 234 -0.36 6.06 28.85
N ASP A 235 -1.32 6.68 29.53
CA ASP A 235 -2.29 6.00 30.37
C ASP A 235 -2.92 4.84 29.58
N SER A 236 -3.11 3.68 30.21
CA SER A 236 -3.70 2.50 29.57
C SER A 236 -5.08 2.79 28.92
N GLU A 237 -5.78 3.82 29.39
CA GLU A 237 -7.03 4.33 28.80
C GLU A 237 -6.83 5.00 27.42
N SER A 238 -5.70 5.65 27.14
CA SER A 238 -5.46 6.27 25.83
C SER A 238 -5.19 5.23 24.75
N TYR A 239 -4.37 4.21 25.04
CA TYR A 239 -4.10 3.11 24.11
C TYR A 239 -5.35 2.32 23.73
N THR A 240 -6.26 2.13 24.70
CA THR A 240 -7.51 1.39 24.46
C THR A 240 -8.49 2.19 23.60
N ALA A 241 -8.61 3.50 23.83
CA ALA A 241 -9.42 4.38 22.98
C ALA A 241 -8.91 4.46 21.53
N ASP A 242 -7.59 4.57 21.36
CA ASP A 242 -6.94 4.60 20.04
C ASP A 242 -7.12 3.28 19.30
N ALA A 243 -6.95 2.15 19.99
CA ALA A 243 -7.15 0.82 19.42
C ALA A 243 -8.59 0.60 18.92
N TRP A 244 -9.60 1.07 19.67
CA TRP A 244 -11.00 1.03 19.22
C TRP A 244 -11.23 1.85 17.96
N THR A 245 -10.64 3.04 17.89
CA THR A 245 -10.79 3.93 16.73
C THR A 245 -10.14 3.32 15.49
N ILE A 246 -8.94 2.76 15.62
CA ILE A 246 -8.25 2.04 14.54
C ILE A 246 -9.07 0.84 14.07
N LEU A 247 -9.65 0.07 15.00
CA LEU A 247 -10.48 -1.09 14.69
C LEU A 247 -11.77 -0.68 13.94
N LEU A 248 -12.41 0.42 14.36
CA LEU A 248 -13.61 0.94 13.69
C LEU A 248 -13.31 1.41 12.26
N LEU A 249 -12.18 2.10 12.05
CA LEU A 249 -11.73 2.50 10.71
C LEU A 249 -11.42 1.29 9.84
N ALA A 250 -10.73 0.28 10.37
CA ALA A 250 -10.45 -0.96 9.66
C ALA A 250 -11.74 -1.71 9.29
N LEU A 251 -12.71 -1.78 10.20
CA LEU A 251 -14.01 -2.37 9.93
C LEU A 251 -14.77 -1.63 8.82
N ALA A 252 -14.77 -0.29 8.86
CA ALA A 252 -15.41 0.52 7.82
C ALA A 252 -14.79 0.26 6.43
N LEU A 253 -13.47 0.17 6.35
CA LEU A 253 -12.77 -0.19 5.10
C LEU A 253 -13.10 -1.61 4.63
N VAL A 254 -13.13 -2.59 5.54
CA VAL A 254 -13.54 -3.97 5.23
C VAL A 254 -14.96 -4.01 4.65
N LEU A 255 -15.91 -3.30 5.25
CA LEU A 255 -17.27 -3.20 4.73
C LEU A 255 -17.31 -2.53 3.36
N GLY A 256 -16.54 -1.44 3.17
CA GLY A 256 -16.40 -0.76 1.88
C GLY A 256 -15.83 -1.66 0.79
N TRP A 257 -14.81 -2.47 1.09
CA TRP A 257 -14.24 -3.43 0.14
C TRP A 257 -15.14 -4.64 -0.10
N CYS A 258 -15.91 -5.09 0.90
CA CYS A 258 -16.98 -6.08 0.70
C CYS A 258 -18.02 -5.57 -0.29
N LEU A 259 -18.45 -4.31 -0.17
CA LEU A 259 -19.36 -3.68 -1.13
C LEU A 259 -18.73 -3.58 -2.52
N CYS A 260 -17.46 -3.15 -2.62
CA CYS A 260 -16.74 -3.12 -3.88
C CYS A 260 -16.61 -4.52 -4.52
N ALA A 261 -16.36 -5.56 -3.71
CA ALA A 261 -16.30 -6.94 -4.16
C ALA A 261 -17.67 -7.43 -4.66
N ALA A 262 -18.76 -7.06 -3.99
CA ALA A 262 -20.12 -7.41 -4.40
C ALA A 262 -20.51 -6.75 -5.73
N VAL A 263 -20.12 -5.48 -5.95
CA VAL A 263 -20.45 -4.74 -7.17
C VAL A 263 -19.56 -5.14 -8.35
N THR A 264 -18.27 -5.37 -8.11
CA THR A 264 -17.30 -5.63 -9.20
C THR A 264 -17.03 -7.11 -9.46
N GLY A 265 -17.32 -7.99 -8.49
CA GLY A 265 -16.98 -9.41 -8.53
C GLY A 265 -15.47 -9.71 -8.48
N HIS A 266 -14.61 -8.69 -8.34
CA HIS A 266 -13.18 -8.87 -8.52
C HIS A 266 -12.48 -9.45 -7.28
N VAL A 267 -11.49 -10.33 -7.50
CA VAL A 267 -10.76 -11.02 -6.42
C VAL A 267 -9.96 -10.07 -5.53
N ALA A 268 -9.42 -9.00 -6.09
CA ALA A 268 -8.57 -8.05 -5.38
C ALA A 268 -9.22 -7.48 -4.10
N TYR A 269 -10.48 -7.04 -4.15
CA TYR A 269 -11.17 -6.52 -2.97
C TYR A 269 -11.43 -7.60 -1.89
N ARG A 270 -11.63 -8.86 -2.29
CA ARG A 270 -11.75 -9.98 -1.35
C ARG A 270 -10.43 -10.24 -0.63
N LEU A 271 -9.30 -10.12 -1.34
CA LEU A 271 -7.98 -10.24 -0.73
C LEU A 271 -7.72 -9.12 0.28
N LEU A 272 -8.13 -7.88 -0.01
CA LEU A 272 -8.01 -6.76 0.94
C LEU A 272 -8.82 -6.99 2.22
N VAL A 273 -10.07 -7.48 2.08
CA VAL A 273 -10.91 -7.85 3.23
C VAL A 273 -10.20 -8.87 4.11
N VAL A 274 -9.69 -9.97 3.52
CA VAL A 274 -8.99 -11.02 4.27
C VAL A 274 -7.71 -10.47 4.91
N ALA A 275 -6.89 -9.74 4.15
CA ALA A 275 -5.61 -9.23 4.64
C ALA A 275 -5.79 -8.27 5.82
N MET A 276 -6.74 -7.33 5.74
CA MET A 276 -7.03 -6.39 6.82
C MET A 276 -7.58 -7.11 8.07
N THR A 277 -8.48 -8.07 7.86
CA THR A 277 -9.11 -8.81 8.97
C THR A 277 -8.07 -9.67 9.73
N VAL A 278 -7.20 -10.37 9.00
CA VAL A 278 -6.19 -11.26 9.59
C VAL A 278 -5.07 -10.50 10.27
N THR A 279 -4.74 -9.28 9.82
CA THR A 279 -3.67 -8.48 10.41
C THR A 279 -4.15 -7.62 11.58
N ILE A 280 -5.27 -6.90 11.43
CA ILE A 280 -5.68 -5.89 12.40
C ILE A 280 -6.44 -6.48 13.59
N ILE A 281 -7.26 -7.52 13.40
CA ILE A 281 -8.01 -8.10 14.52
C ILE A 281 -7.09 -8.65 15.61
N PRO A 282 -6.06 -9.46 15.31
CA PRO A 282 -5.18 -9.97 16.36
C PRO A 282 -4.43 -8.85 17.10
N LEU A 283 -3.91 -7.85 16.37
CA LEU A 283 -3.18 -6.73 16.95
C LEU A 283 -4.08 -5.83 17.81
N ALA A 284 -5.32 -5.58 17.36
CA ALA A 284 -6.30 -4.84 18.15
C ALA A 284 -6.69 -5.60 19.43
N MET A 285 -6.83 -6.93 19.39
CA MET A 285 -7.12 -7.73 20.59
C MET A 285 -5.99 -7.67 21.63
N GLN A 286 -4.73 -7.55 21.18
CA GLN A 286 -3.59 -7.36 22.07
C GLN A 286 -3.64 -5.98 22.75
N LEU A 287 -3.94 -4.92 22.01
CA LEU A 287 -4.05 -3.55 22.54
C LEU A 287 -5.23 -3.37 23.49
N LEU A 288 -6.34 -4.08 23.26
CA LEU A 288 -7.53 -4.01 24.11
C LEU A 288 -7.41 -4.81 25.41
N THR A 289 -6.27 -5.48 25.68
CA THR A 289 -6.03 -6.28 26.89
C THR A 289 -7.18 -7.25 27.19
N VAL A 290 -7.69 -7.89 26.14
CA VAL A 290 -8.94 -8.65 26.20
C VAL A 290 -8.85 -9.76 27.24
N THR A 291 -9.71 -9.70 28.25
CA THR A 291 -9.69 -10.59 29.43
C THR A 291 -9.98 -12.05 29.09
N HIS A 292 -10.56 -12.36 27.93
CA HIS A 292 -10.83 -13.73 27.48
C HIS A 292 -10.64 -13.90 25.96
N PRO A 293 -9.39 -14.00 25.47
CA PRO A 293 -9.11 -14.05 24.02
C PRO A 293 -9.69 -15.29 23.34
N SER A 294 -9.84 -16.41 24.07
CA SER A 294 -10.43 -17.64 23.56
C SER A 294 -11.93 -17.51 23.22
N TRP A 295 -12.68 -16.69 23.95
CA TRP A 295 -14.11 -16.47 23.69
C TRP A 295 -14.33 -15.66 22.43
N TRP A 296 -13.47 -14.67 22.19
CA TRP A 296 -13.46 -13.90 20.94
C TRP A 296 -13.05 -14.77 19.75
N GLY A 297 -12.02 -15.61 19.92
CA GLY A 297 -11.65 -16.61 18.91
C GLY A 297 -12.80 -17.55 18.57
N LEU A 298 -13.54 -18.02 19.57
CA LEU A 298 -14.74 -18.86 19.37
C LEU A 298 -15.85 -18.09 18.65
N ALA A 299 -16.16 -16.87 19.09
CA ALA A 299 -17.21 -16.05 18.46
C ALA A 299 -16.90 -15.76 16.98
N LEU A 300 -15.66 -15.38 16.67
CA LEU A 300 -15.21 -15.15 15.29
C LEU A 300 -15.20 -16.45 14.47
N GLY A 301 -14.77 -17.57 15.06
CA GLY A 301 -14.78 -18.88 14.42
C GLY A 301 -16.19 -19.36 14.07
N VAL A 302 -17.14 -19.22 14.99
CA VAL A 302 -18.56 -19.55 14.77
C VAL A 302 -19.17 -18.64 13.71
N ALA A 303 -18.94 -17.33 13.78
CA ALA A 303 -19.45 -16.39 12.80
C ALA A 303 -18.89 -16.66 11.39
N GLY A 304 -17.57 -16.80 11.26
CA GLY A 304 -16.90 -17.10 10.00
C GLY A 304 -17.30 -18.46 9.41
N GLY A 305 -17.33 -19.50 10.25
CA GLY A 305 -17.79 -20.84 9.87
C GLY A 305 -19.25 -20.83 9.40
N GLY A 306 -20.13 -20.12 10.11
CA GLY A 306 -21.53 -19.94 9.72
C GLY A 306 -21.69 -19.30 8.35
N VAL A 307 -20.93 -18.24 8.06
CA VAL A 307 -20.94 -17.57 6.75
C VAL A 307 -20.47 -18.53 5.64
N LEU A 308 -19.41 -19.30 5.86
CA LEU A 308 -18.90 -20.28 4.89
C LEU A 308 -19.91 -21.40 4.62
N VAL A 309 -20.56 -21.93 5.68
CA VAL A 309 -21.62 -22.94 5.54
C VAL A 309 -22.78 -22.38 4.73
N LEU A 310 -23.25 -21.16 5.03
CA LEU A 310 -24.31 -20.51 4.26
C LEU A 310 -23.94 -20.32 2.79
N ALA A 311 -22.69 -19.92 2.51
CA ALA A 311 -22.20 -19.78 1.14
C ALA A 311 -22.15 -21.13 0.41
N GLY A 312 -21.64 -22.18 1.06
CA GLY A 312 -21.63 -23.55 0.52
C GLY A 312 -23.03 -24.07 0.21
N LEU A 313 -23.98 -23.88 1.13
CA LEU A 313 -25.39 -24.27 0.94
C LEU A 313 -26.04 -23.51 -0.22
N ARG A 314 -25.70 -22.23 -0.44
CA ARG A 314 -26.18 -21.47 -1.60
C ARG A 314 -25.57 -21.97 -2.91
N ALA A 315 -24.31 -22.37 -2.90
CA ALA A 315 -23.62 -22.91 -4.09
C ALA A 315 -24.18 -24.27 -4.53
N LEU A 316 -24.76 -25.04 -3.61
CA LEU A 316 -25.39 -26.34 -3.90
C LEU A 316 -26.80 -26.23 -4.52
N ARG A 317 -27.37 -25.03 -4.66
CA ARG A 317 -28.70 -24.86 -5.27
C ARG A 317 -28.61 -25.12 -6.78
N PRO A 318 -29.48 -25.98 -7.35
CA PRO A 318 -29.46 -26.28 -8.78
C PRO A 318 -29.74 -25.01 -9.60
N ALA A 319 -28.97 -24.82 -10.69
CA ALA A 319 -29.18 -23.72 -11.61
C ALA A 319 -30.59 -23.81 -12.26
N PRO A 320 -31.24 -22.67 -12.56
CA PRO A 320 -32.50 -22.67 -13.29
C PRO A 320 -32.34 -23.43 -14.61
N ARG A 321 -33.25 -24.36 -14.91
CA ARG A 321 -33.26 -25.06 -16.21
C ARG A 321 -33.40 -24.01 -17.32
N PRO A 322 -32.58 -24.07 -18.39
CA PRO A 322 -32.80 -23.19 -19.54
C PRO A 322 -34.21 -23.46 -20.08
N GLU A 323 -35.00 -22.40 -20.26
CA GLU A 323 -36.31 -22.51 -20.89
C GLU A 323 -36.14 -23.17 -22.27
N PRO A 324 -36.96 -24.19 -22.60
CA PRO A 324 -36.92 -24.78 -23.92
C PRO A 324 -37.29 -23.69 -24.94
N GLY A 325 -36.32 -23.31 -25.77
CA GLY A 325 -36.54 -22.36 -26.87
C GLY A 325 -37.67 -22.84 -27.79
N PRO A 326 -38.36 -21.90 -28.46
CA PRO A 326 -39.48 -22.24 -29.33
C PRO A 326 -39.02 -23.23 -30.40
N LYS A 327 -39.75 -24.35 -30.50
CA LYS A 327 -39.53 -25.36 -31.54
C LYS A 327 -39.88 -24.75 -32.92
N PRO A 328 -39.14 -25.09 -33.98
CA PRO A 328 -39.31 -24.54 -35.33
C PRO A 328 -40.70 -24.82 -35.90
#